data_AF-A0ABD3E231-F1
#
_entry.id   AF-A0ABD3E231-F1
#
_cell.length_a   1.000
_cell.length_b   1.000
_cell.length_c   1.000
_cell.angle_alpha   90.00
_cell.angle_beta   90.00
_cell.angle_gamma   90.00
#
_symmetry.space_group_name_H-M   'P 1'
#
loop_
_entity.id
_entity.type
_entity.pdbx_description
1 polymer ?
#
loop_
_entity_poly.entity_id
_entity_poly.type
_entity_poly.pdbx_seq_one_letter_code
_entity_poly.pdbx_strand_id
1 'polypeptide(L)'
;MYKQPAYMNKDQLGSLELVIHDEHGDMIHATMKASLYERIGQNLVEGSLYIIINFIVIENMNAFKTTMHRYKICLYRLSKMTEFKDENFPSFMYNFTDFGQPTAENHPNDSYLIDVIGRVVSYQKPLEGLTKTGVQFRLQDTEQLSCTLWDEYADDFLPILENTLDKPVIVIIQFARIQQFRNEITTSNTYHVTKVTVNEESEVFLDFMNRLSANESGDFKMLTNSDYDIYEDFAKGNAMFRTLQYLNDHPDDAYYWIDATVVDIHVNSLFRS
;
A
#
# COMPACT_ATOMS: atom_id res chain seq x y z
N MET A 1 5.19 -11.88 -6.07
CA MET A 1 6.67 -11.85 -6.23
C MET A 1 7.16 -10.41 -6.39
N TYR A 2 8.31 -10.05 -5.81
CA TYR A 2 8.91 -8.71 -5.96
C TYR A 2 10.45 -8.71 -5.82
N LYS A 3 11.12 -7.67 -6.32
CA LYS A 3 12.59 -7.53 -6.27
C LYS A 3 12.99 -6.53 -5.20
N GLN A 4 13.95 -6.90 -4.36
CA GLN A 4 14.53 -6.04 -3.34
C GLN A 4 15.92 -5.56 -3.78
N PRO A 5 16.19 -4.24 -3.80
CA PRO A 5 17.51 -3.71 -4.06
C PRO A 5 18.55 -4.12 -3.01
N ALA A 6 19.82 -4.17 -3.40
CA ALA A 6 20.91 -4.44 -2.48
C ALA A 6 21.11 -3.26 -1.51
N TYR A 7 21.40 -3.56 -0.24
CA TYR A 7 21.56 -2.55 0.80
C TYR A 7 22.67 -1.53 0.49
N MET A 8 23.81 -2.00 -0.01
CA MET A 8 24.98 -1.15 -0.29
C MET A 8 24.88 -0.40 -1.62
N ASN A 9 24.09 -0.89 -2.57
CA ASN A 9 23.90 -0.29 -3.88
C ASN A 9 22.47 -0.53 -4.37
N LYS A 10 21.64 0.51 -4.33
CA LYS A 10 20.22 0.43 -4.68
C LYS A 10 19.96 0.20 -6.17
N ASP A 11 20.96 0.38 -7.03
CA ASP A 11 20.86 0.09 -8.47
C ASP A 11 21.06 -1.39 -8.77
N GLN A 12 21.50 -2.19 -7.80
CA GLN A 12 21.73 -3.62 -7.96
C GLN A 12 20.63 -4.45 -7.27
N LEU A 13 20.30 -5.59 -7.87
CA LEU A 13 19.42 -6.56 -7.24
C LEU A 13 20.10 -7.15 -6.01
N GLY A 14 19.43 -7.09 -4.85
CA GLY A 14 19.86 -7.78 -3.64
C GLY A 14 19.26 -9.18 -3.56
N SER A 15 17.94 -9.27 -3.73
CA SER A 15 17.18 -10.51 -3.68
C SER A 15 15.87 -10.43 -4.46
N LEU A 16 15.37 -11.60 -4.85
CA LEU A 16 13.99 -11.82 -5.23
C LEU A 16 13.24 -12.32 -3.99
N GLU A 17 12.14 -11.66 -3.67
CA GLU A 17 11.25 -12.03 -2.57
C GLU A 17 9.96 -12.63 -3.12
N LEU A 18 9.52 -13.70 -2.48
CA LEU A 18 8.38 -14.53 -2.87
C LEU A 18 7.41 -14.60 -1.70
N VAL A 19 6.13 -14.64 -2.03
CA VAL A 19 5.06 -15.05 -1.13
C VAL A 19 4.44 -16.26 -1.80
N ILE A 20 4.49 -17.39 -1.12
CA ILE A 20 4.02 -18.68 -1.64
C ILE A 20 2.99 -19.24 -0.68
N HIS A 21 2.03 -20.00 -1.20
CA HIS A 21 1.04 -20.71 -0.41
C HIS A 21 1.02 -22.19 -0.78
N ASP A 22 0.51 -23.02 0.12
CA ASP A 22 0.22 -24.43 -0.13
C ASP A 22 -1.25 -24.64 -0.53
N GLU A 23 -1.69 -25.90 -0.61
CA GLU A 23 -3.06 -26.28 -0.96
C GLU A 23 -4.11 -25.86 0.08
N HIS A 24 -3.67 -25.49 1.29
CA HIS A 24 -4.55 -25.02 2.37
C HIS A 24 -4.63 -23.49 2.41
N GLY A 25 -3.82 -22.79 1.62
CA GLY A 25 -3.75 -21.33 1.62
C GLY A 25 -2.81 -20.77 2.68
N ASP A 26 -2.00 -21.62 3.33
CA ASP A 26 -1.03 -21.17 4.32
C ASP A 26 0.12 -20.45 3.61
N MET A 27 0.17 -19.13 3.76
CA MET A 27 1.17 -18.28 3.12
C MET A 27 2.47 -18.20 3.92
N ILE A 28 3.59 -18.39 3.23
CA ILE A 28 4.93 -18.19 3.78
C ILE A 28 5.78 -17.29 2.86
N HIS A 29 6.53 -16.39 3.48
CA HIS A 29 7.52 -15.58 2.77
C HIS A 29 8.75 -16.43 2.43
N ALA A 30 9.32 -16.25 1.25
CA ALA A 30 10.57 -16.88 0.83
C ALA A 30 11.53 -15.87 0.18
N THR A 31 12.81 -15.94 0.52
CA THR A 31 13.85 -15.05 -0.03
C THR A 31 14.85 -15.81 -0.88
N MET A 32 15.22 -15.24 -2.03
CA MET A 32 16.21 -15.74 -2.96
C MET A 32 17.26 -14.67 -3.24
N LYS A 33 18.50 -14.87 -2.79
CA LYS A 33 19.59 -13.91 -3.07
C LYS A 33 19.86 -13.77 -4.57
N ALA A 34 20.33 -12.60 -4.99
CA ALA A 34 20.61 -12.27 -6.39
C ALA A 34 21.43 -13.33 -7.13
N SER A 35 22.47 -13.89 -6.49
CA SER A 35 23.30 -14.95 -7.08
C SER A 35 22.56 -16.25 -7.41
N LEU A 36 21.49 -16.56 -6.69
CA LEU A 36 20.62 -17.68 -6.99
C LEU A 36 19.54 -17.30 -8.02
N TYR A 37 19.02 -16.07 -7.93
CA TYR A 37 18.08 -15.51 -8.90
C TYR A 37 18.64 -15.56 -10.32
N GLU A 38 19.89 -15.14 -10.52
CA GLU A 38 20.55 -15.19 -11.83
C GLU A 38 20.56 -16.61 -12.42
N ARG A 39 20.59 -17.64 -11.59
CA ARG A 39 20.66 -19.04 -12.02
C ARG A 39 19.30 -19.68 -12.26
N ILE A 40 18.31 -19.45 -11.39
CA ILE A 40 17.02 -20.16 -11.43
C ILE A 40 15.80 -19.25 -11.30
N GLY A 41 15.97 -18.02 -10.81
CA GLY A 41 14.86 -17.11 -10.51
C GLY A 41 14.29 -16.39 -11.73
N GLN A 42 15.08 -16.23 -12.80
CA GLN A 42 14.65 -15.52 -14.02
C GLN A 42 13.49 -16.17 -14.76
N ASN A 43 13.30 -17.49 -14.58
CA ASN A 43 12.24 -18.25 -15.23
C ASN A 43 11.00 -18.44 -14.33
N LEU A 44 10.97 -17.81 -13.16
CA LEU A 44 9.82 -17.90 -12.27
C LEU A 44 8.70 -17.03 -12.82
N VAL A 45 7.50 -17.61 -12.87
CA VAL A 45 6.27 -16.96 -13.29
C VAL A 45 5.36 -16.89 -12.09
N GLU A 46 4.87 -15.69 -11.78
CA GLU A 46 3.91 -15.49 -10.71
C GLU A 46 2.56 -16.13 -11.07
N GLY A 47 1.93 -16.78 -10.10
CA GLY A 47 0.72 -17.59 -10.32
C GLY A 47 1.00 -19.03 -10.76
N SER A 48 2.24 -19.40 -11.06
CA SER A 48 2.60 -20.80 -11.38
C SER A 48 2.97 -21.62 -10.14
N LEU A 49 2.77 -22.94 -10.22
CA LEU A 49 3.12 -23.88 -9.15
C LEU A 49 4.56 -24.36 -9.27
N TYR A 50 5.22 -24.53 -8.13
CA TYR A 50 6.60 -25.00 -8.08
C TYR A 50 6.81 -26.00 -6.95
N ILE A 51 7.52 -27.09 -7.25
CA ILE A 51 8.11 -27.95 -6.24
C ILE A 51 9.42 -27.31 -5.79
N ILE A 52 9.54 -27.03 -4.49
CA ILE A 52 10.72 -26.44 -3.87
C ILE A 52 11.38 -27.47 -2.95
N ILE A 53 12.67 -27.77 -3.19
CA ILE A 53 13.43 -28.70 -2.34
C ILE A 53 14.77 -28.09 -1.90
N ASN A 54 15.32 -28.62 -0.82
CA ASN A 54 16.57 -28.18 -0.19
C ASN A 54 16.56 -26.70 0.16
N PHE A 55 15.66 -26.29 1.05
CA PHE A 55 15.58 -24.92 1.55
C PHE A 55 15.85 -24.87 3.05
N ILE A 56 16.13 -23.66 3.55
CA ILE A 56 16.34 -23.42 4.98
C ILE A 56 15.14 -22.65 5.52
N VAL A 57 14.68 -22.98 6.71
CA VAL A 57 13.65 -22.22 7.42
C VAL A 57 14.33 -21.40 8.53
N ILE A 58 14.06 -20.10 8.55
CA ILE A 58 14.61 -19.17 9.56
C ILE A 58 13.49 -18.29 10.13
N GLU A 59 13.72 -17.70 11.30
CA GLU A 59 12.75 -16.74 11.86
C GLU A 59 12.60 -15.51 10.97
N ASN A 60 11.37 -15.07 10.77
CA ASN A 60 11.06 -13.89 9.97
C ASN A 60 11.23 -12.62 10.80
N MET A 61 12.43 -12.04 10.74
CA MET A 61 12.79 -10.81 11.44
C MET A 61 12.56 -9.54 10.61
N ASN A 62 11.82 -9.62 9.50
CA ASN A 62 11.52 -8.44 8.69
C ASN A 62 10.66 -7.44 9.48
N ALA A 63 10.97 -6.15 9.35
CA ALA A 63 10.18 -5.08 9.96
C ALA A 63 8.74 -5.07 9.42
N PHE A 64 8.60 -5.25 8.11
CA PHE A 64 7.32 -5.42 7.42
C PHE A 64 7.24 -6.83 6.84
N LYS A 65 6.24 -7.60 7.24
CA LYS A 65 6.05 -9.01 6.89
C LYS A 65 4.88 -9.12 5.93
N THR A 66 5.10 -9.79 4.82
CA THR A 66 4.07 -10.07 3.81
C THR A 66 3.14 -11.23 4.20
N THR A 67 3.44 -11.93 5.29
CA THR A 67 2.68 -13.09 5.78
C THR A 67 2.66 -13.10 7.31
N MET A 68 1.62 -13.66 7.90
CA MET A 68 1.52 -13.85 9.36
C MET A 68 2.48 -14.93 9.90
N HIS A 69 3.03 -15.77 9.02
CA HIS A 69 3.89 -16.88 9.41
C HIS A 69 5.18 -16.41 10.10
N ARG A 70 5.47 -17.00 11.28
CA ARG A 70 6.63 -16.65 12.13
C ARG A 70 7.98 -16.89 11.44
N TYR A 71 8.04 -17.90 10.59
CA TYR A 71 9.24 -18.26 9.85
C TYR A 71 9.16 -17.86 8.38
N LYS A 72 10.31 -17.77 7.74
CA LYS A 72 10.43 -17.60 6.29
C LYS A 72 11.38 -18.63 5.71
N ILE A 73 11.21 -18.91 4.43
CA ILE A 73 12.09 -19.77 3.66
C ILE A 73 13.28 -18.95 3.13
N CYS A 74 14.48 -19.51 3.24
CA CYS A 74 15.70 -18.97 2.66
C CYS A 74 16.22 -19.97 1.61
N LEU A 75 16.16 -19.56 0.34
CA LEU A 75 16.69 -20.34 -0.77
C LEU A 75 18.20 -20.10 -0.88
N TYR A 76 18.95 -21.18 -1.01
CA TYR A 76 20.42 -21.17 -1.05
C TYR A 76 20.94 -21.98 -2.24
N ARG A 77 22.27 -22.09 -2.39
CA ARG A 77 22.90 -22.63 -3.60
C ARG A 77 22.43 -24.03 -4.01
N LEU A 78 21.94 -24.86 -3.08
CA LEU A 78 21.46 -26.22 -3.37
C LEU A 78 19.94 -26.32 -3.51
N SER A 79 19.22 -25.22 -3.25
CA SER A 79 17.78 -25.15 -3.47
C SER A 79 17.46 -25.34 -4.95
N LYS A 80 16.37 -26.05 -5.21
CA LYS A 80 15.83 -26.26 -6.56
C LYS A 80 14.36 -25.88 -6.54
N MET A 81 13.94 -25.22 -7.62
CA MET A 81 12.54 -24.94 -7.92
C MET A 81 12.25 -25.57 -9.27
N THR A 82 11.21 -26.38 -9.36
CA THR A 82 10.80 -27.03 -10.60
C THR A 82 9.32 -26.78 -10.79
N GLU A 83 8.95 -26.23 -11.94
CA GLU A 83 7.56 -25.93 -12.26
C GLU A 83 6.75 -27.23 -12.21
N PHE A 84 5.57 -27.12 -11.61
CA PHE A 84 4.58 -28.18 -11.49
C PHE A 84 3.27 -27.70 -12.11
N LYS A 85 2.47 -28.63 -12.62
CA LYS A 85 1.18 -28.31 -13.23
C LYS A 85 0.10 -29.15 -12.58
N ASP A 86 -0.86 -28.47 -11.99
CA ASP A 86 -2.08 -29.06 -11.47
C ASP A 86 -3.19 -28.01 -11.61
N GLU A 87 -4.15 -28.28 -12.48
CA GLU A 87 -5.28 -27.39 -12.77
C GLU A 87 -6.28 -27.34 -11.60
N ASN A 88 -6.22 -28.30 -10.67
CA ASN A 88 -7.10 -28.34 -9.50
C ASN A 88 -6.47 -27.72 -8.26
N PHE A 89 -5.22 -27.26 -8.34
CA PHE A 89 -4.58 -26.62 -7.20
C PHE A 89 -5.28 -25.29 -6.90
N PRO A 90 -5.76 -25.08 -5.66
CA PRO A 90 -6.47 -23.85 -5.33
C PRO A 90 -5.52 -22.66 -5.41
N SER A 91 -5.98 -21.56 -6.02
CA SER A 91 -5.19 -20.32 -6.13
C SER A 91 -5.63 -19.34 -5.05
N PHE A 92 -4.72 -19.03 -4.12
CA PHE A 92 -4.94 -18.05 -3.06
C PHE A 92 -4.04 -16.83 -3.31
N MET A 93 -4.41 -16.05 -4.32
CA MET A 93 -3.59 -14.91 -4.75
C MET A 93 -3.66 -13.70 -3.81
N TYR A 94 -4.78 -13.55 -3.09
CA TYR A 94 -5.06 -12.42 -2.22
C TYR A 94 -5.52 -12.88 -0.84
N ASN A 95 -5.12 -12.14 0.19
CA ASN A 95 -5.63 -12.31 1.55
C ASN A 95 -6.24 -10.99 2.07
N PHE A 96 -7.46 -10.69 1.62
CA PHE A 96 -8.09 -9.40 1.87
C PHE A 96 -8.41 -9.19 3.35
N THR A 97 -8.04 -8.00 3.84
CA THR A 97 -8.38 -7.51 5.17
C THR A 97 -9.61 -6.62 5.11
N ASP A 98 -10.60 -6.90 5.95
CA ASP A 98 -11.78 -6.05 6.11
C ASP A 98 -11.41 -4.71 6.75
N PHE A 99 -12.17 -3.66 6.42
CA PHE A 99 -11.92 -2.29 6.87
C PHE A 99 -12.39 -1.98 8.31
N GLY A 100 -12.75 -3.03 9.05
CA GLY A 100 -13.29 -2.99 10.41
C GLY A 100 -12.67 -1.93 11.31
N GLN A 101 -13.49 -1.16 12.04
CA GLN A 101 -12.97 -0.22 13.01
C GLN A 101 -12.07 -0.92 14.06
N PRO A 102 -10.87 -0.38 14.32
CA PRO A 102 -9.99 -0.92 15.35
C PRO A 102 -10.61 -0.72 16.73
N THR A 103 -10.65 -1.80 17.50
CA THR A 103 -10.98 -1.75 18.92
C THR A 103 -9.69 -1.79 19.74
N ALA A 104 -9.76 -1.46 21.03
CA ALA A 104 -8.61 -1.60 21.94
C ALA A 104 -8.02 -3.02 21.98
N GLU A 105 -8.81 -4.02 21.58
CA GLU A 105 -8.43 -5.44 21.49
C GLU A 105 -7.97 -5.85 20.07
N ASN A 106 -8.38 -5.11 19.03
CA ASN A 106 -8.07 -5.36 17.61
C ASN A 106 -7.21 -4.24 16.99
N HIS A 107 -6.27 -3.67 17.74
CA HIS A 107 -5.28 -2.78 17.13
C HIS A 107 -4.47 -3.58 16.10
N PRO A 108 -4.48 -3.19 14.81
CA PRO A 108 -3.76 -3.92 13.80
C PRO A 108 -2.27 -3.86 14.08
N ASN A 109 -1.62 -5.00 13.96
CA ASN A 109 -0.18 -5.06 14.06
C ASN A 109 0.44 -4.49 12.77
N ASP A 110 1.02 -3.29 12.88
CA ASP A 110 1.62 -2.52 11.80
C ASP A 110 2.89 -3.15 11.19
N SER A 111 3.37 -4.24 11.78
CA SER A 111 4.47 -5.04 11.22
C SER A 111 4.03 -5.98 10.10
N TYR A 112 2.72 -6.16 9.87
CA TYR A 112 2.19 -6.96 8.77
C TYR A 112 1.63 -6.09 7.65
N LEU A 113 1.92 -6.50 6.43
CA LEU A 113 1.35 -5.92 5.23
C LEU A 113 0.06 -6.67 4.89
N ILE A 114 -0.94 -5.94 4.44
CA ILE A 114 -2.28 -6.47 4.17
C ILE A 114 -2.66 -6.31 2.70
N ASP A 115 -3.56 -7.15 2.22
CA ASP A 115 -4.22 -6.92 0.95
C ASP A 115 -5.58 -6.25 1.21
N VAL A 116 -5.93 -5.27 0.39
CA VAL A 116 -7.23 -4.59 0.47
C VAL A 116 -7.84 -4.49 -0.91
N ILE A 117 -9.17 -4.60 -0.99
CA ILE A 117 -9.96 -4.38 -2.20
C ILE A 117 -11.09 -3.40 -1.92
N GLY A 118 -11.31 -2.45 -2.81
CA GLY A 118 -12.39 -1.49 -2.63
C GLY A 118 -12.69 -0.68 -3.88
N ARG A 119 -13.87 -0.06 -3.90
CA ARG A 119 -14.19 0.99 -4.87
C ARG A 119 -13.66 2.32 -4.37
N VAL A 120 -12.99 3.08 -5.23
CA VAL A 120 -12.61 4.45 -4.92
C VAL A 120 -13.85 5.34 -4.92
N VAL A 121 -14.11 6.03 -3.81
CA VAL A 121 -15.28 6.92 -3.65
C VAL A 121 -14.90 8.40 -3.61
N SER A 122 -13.68 8.70 -3.20
CA SER A 122 -13.13 10.06 -3.19
C SER A 122 -11.62 10.03 -3.28
N TYR A 123 -11.03 11.09 -3.82
CA TYR A 123 -9.59 11.30 -3.80
C TYR A 123 -9.24 12.78 -3.63
N GLN A 124 -8.01 13.02 -3.20
CA GLN A 124 -7.40 14.34 -3.04
C GLN A 124 -6.14 14.38 -3.89
N LYS A 125 -5.99 15.44 -4.68
CA LYS A 125 -4.78 15.66 -5.46
C LYS A 125 -3.61 16.01 -4.52
N PRO A 126 -2.37 15.62 -4.88
CA PRO A 126 -1.19 16.15 -4.21
C PRO A 126 -1.22 17.69 -4.26
N LEU A 127 -0.87 18.35 -3.14
CA LEU A 127 -0.69 19.80 -3.13
C LEU A 127 0.52 20.17 -4.01
N GLU A 128 0.32 21.10 -4.94
CA GLU A 128 1.39 21.61 -5.80
C GLU A 128 2.53 22.23 -4.95
N GLY A 129 3.78 21.84 -5.24
CA GLY A 129 4.98 22.41 -4.60
C GLY A 129 5.59 21.61 -3.44
N LEU A 130 5.00 20.48 -3.04
CA LEU A 130 5.63 19.54 -2.11
C LEU A 130 6.65 18.64 -2.84
N THR A 131 7.75 18.29 -2.16
CA THR A 131 8.82 17.42 -2.69
C THR A 131 8.41 15.96 -2.86
N LYS A 132 7.24 15.57 -2.32
CA LYS A 132 6.64 14.24 -2.47
C LYS A 132 5.21 14.37 -2.98
N THR A 133 4.93 13.78 -4.14
CA THR A 133 3.59 13.64 -4.70
C THR A 133 2.93 12.40 -4.10
N GLY A 134 1.89 12.61 -3.30
CA GLY A 134 1.08 11.54 -2.73
C GLY A 134 -0.38 11.74 -3.11
N VAL A 135 -1.05 10.68 -3.54
CA VAL A 135 -2.49 10.70 -3.84
C VAL A 135 -3.20 10.03 -2.68
N GLN A 136 -4.01 10.81 -1.96
CA GLN A 136 -4.88 10.28 -0.92
C GLN A 136 -6.25 9.95 -1.51
N PHE A 137 -6.82 8.81 -1.13
CA PHE A 137 -8.13 8.38 -1.60
C PHE A 137 -8.82 7.49 -0.56
N ARG A 138 -10.13 7.30 -0.73
CA ARG A 138 -10.92 6.38 0.10
C ARG A 138 -11.40 5.20 -0.71
N LEU A 139 -11.10 4.01 -0.21
CA LEU A 139 -11.67 2.76 -0.66
C LEU A 139 -12.94 2.46 0.12
N GLN A 140 -13.96 1.98 -0.57
CA GLN A 140 -15.25 1.56 -0.02
C GLN A 140 -15.46 0.08 -0.34
N ASP A 141 -15.71 -0.71 0.70
CA ASP A 141 -16.42 -2.01 0.64
C ASP A 141 -17.63 -1.87 1.59
N THR A 142 -17.68 -2.61 2.68
CA THR A 142 -18.67 -2.45 3.76
C THR A 142 -18.47 -1.16 4.55
N GLU A 143 -17.22 -0.82 4.84
CA GLU A 143 -16.79 0.44 5.46
C GLU A 143 -15.87 1.23 4.51
N GLN A 144 -15.30 2.36 4.98
CA GLN A 144 -14.33 3.14 4.22
C GLN A 144 -12.93 3.04 4.83
N LEU A 145 -11.92 2.92 3.97
CA LEU A 145 -10.51 2.92 4.36
C LEU A 145 -9.77 4.05 3.62
N SER A 146 -9.11 4.92 4.37
CA SER A 146 -8.23 5.95 3.80
C SER A 146 -6.90 5.32 3.37
N CYS A 147 -6.50 5.60 2.14
CA CYS A 147 -5.31 5.07 1.51
C CYS A 147 -4.46 6.22 0.94
N THR A 148 -3.14 6.05 0.94
CA THR A 148 -2.21 6.99 0.29
C THR A 148 -1.18 6.24 -0.54
N LEU A 149 -1.14 6.51 -1.84
CA LEU A 149 -0.05 6.07 -2.71
C LEU A 149 0.95 7.21 -2.88
N TRP A 150 2.24 6.88 -2.79
CA TRP A 150 3.36 7.83 -2.86
C TRP A 150 4.24 7.56 -4.09
N ASP A 151 4.88 8.63 -4.58
CA ASP A 151 5.90 8.62 -5.63
C ASP A 151 5.39 7.97 -6.93
N GLU A 152 6.14 7.04 -7.53
CA GLU A 152 5.78 6.36 -8.80
C GLU A 152 4.37 5.74 -8.77
N TYR A 153 3.91 5.25 -7.62
CA TYR A 153 2.55 4.72 -7.48
C TYR A 153 1.49 5.82 -7.60
N ALA A 154 1.78 7.02 -7.11
CA ALA A 154 0.90 8.18 -7.23
C ALA A 154 0.84 8.66 -8.69
N ASP A 155 2.00 8.73 -9.35
CA ASP A 155 2.15 9.17 -10.73
C ASP A 155 1.40 8.23 -11.70
N ASP A 156 1.43 6.91 -11.45
CA ASP A 156 0.70 5.92 -12.26
C ASP A 156 -0.81 5.92 -11.97
N PHE A 157 -1.21 6.15 -10.71
CA PHE A 157 -2.60 6.00 -10.28
C PHE A 157 -3.46 7.24 -10.54
N LEU A 158 -2.93 8.44 -10.35
CA LEU A 158 -3.68 9.70 -10.51
C LEU A 158 -4.32 9.84 -11.90
N PRO A 159 -3.63 9.57 -13.03
CA PRO A 159 -4.24 9.66 -14.35
C PRO A 159 -5.43 8.71 -14.53
N ILE A 160 -5.46 7.56 -13.85
CA ILE A 160 -6.58 6.62 -13.92
C ILE A 160 -7.83 7.25 -13.29
N LEU A 161 -7.67 7.89 -12.13
CA LEU A 161 -8.76 8.58 -11.43
C LEU A 161 -9.30 9.75 -12.25
N GLU A 162 -8.42 10.54 -12.87
CA GLU A 162 -8.82 11.72 -13.64
C GLU A 162 -9.51 11.37 -14.97
N ASN A 163 -9.17 10.24 -15.58
CA ASN A 163 -9.73 9.80 -16.85
C ASN A 163 -10.98 8.90 -16.71
N THR A 164 -11.35 8.51 -15.48
CA THR A 164 -12.48 7.61 -15.24
C THR A 164 -13.63 8.37 -14.57
N LEU A 165 -14.54 8.92 -15.36
CA LEU A 165 -15.71 9.64 -14.84
C LEU A 165 -16.99 8.79 -14.77
N ASP A 166 -17.12 7.79 -15.65
CA ASP A 166 -18.40 7.10 -15.88
C ASP A 166 -18.45 5.65 -15.39
N LYS A 167 -17.36 5.12 -14.82
CA LYS A 167 -17.28 3.75 -14.32
C LYS A 167 -16.70 3.71 -12.91
N PRO A 168 -17.15 2.78 -12.04
CA PRO A 168 -16.51 2.59 -10.74
C PRO A 168 -15.04 2.19 -10.93
N VAL A 169 -14.16 2.81 -10.15
CA VAL A 169 -12.75 2.44 -10.07
C VAL A 169 -12.59 1.47 -8.90
N ILE A 170 -12.42 0.20 -9.20
CA ILE A 170 -12.12 -0.84 -8.21
C ILE A 170 -10.61 -1.03 -8.17
N VAL A 171 -10.06 -1.11 -6.97
CA VAL A 171 -8.62 -1.21 -6.73
C VAL A 171 -8.35 -2.35 -5.78
N ILE A 172 -7.35 -3.16 -6.11
CA ILE A 172 -6.67 -4.05 -5.18
C ILE A 172 -5.31 -3.43 -4.85
N ILE A 173 -4.99 -3.32 -3.56
CA ILE A 173 -3.66 -2.96 -3.08
C ILE A 173 -3.13 -4.15 -2.30
N GLN A 174 -2.17 -4.87 -2.86
CA GLN A 174 -1.48 -5.94 -2.14
C GLN A 174 -0.29 -5.41 -1.35
N PHE A 175 -0.06 -6.02 -0.19
CA PHE A 175 1.01 -5.65 0.72
C PHE A 175 1.01 -4.16 1.09
N ALA A 176 -0.18 -3.61 1.35
CA ALA A 176 -0.37 -2.29 1.89
C ALA A 176 0.11 -2.24 3.34
N ARG A 177 0.83 -1.18 3.71
CA ARG A 177 1.28 -0.94 5.07
C ARG A 177 0.19 -0.28 5.86
N ILE A 178 -0.17 -0.86 7.00
CA ILE A 178 -1.06 -0.23 7.96
C ILE A 178 -0.33 0.90 8.70
N GLN A 179 -1.01 2.03 8.85
CA GLN A 179 -0.55 3.19 9.58
C GLN A 179 -1.69 3.75 10.43
N GLN A 180 -1.32 4.47 11.49
CA GLN A 180 -2.26 5.31 12.21
C GLN A 180 -1.93 6.76 11.88
N PHE A 181 -2.87 7.45 11.27
CA PHE A 181 -2.77 8.86 10.97
C PHE A 181 -4.01 9.54 11.52
N ARG A 182 -3.84 10.57 12.37
CA ARG A 182 -4.97 11.37 12.85
C ARG A 182 -6.07 10.52 13.53
N ASN A 183 -5.64 9.56 14.34
CA ASN A 183 -6.50 8.57 15.01
C ASN A 183 -7.35 7.68 14.09
N GLU A 184 -7.12 7.72 12.78
CA GLU A 184 -7.73 6.83 11.81
C GLU A 184 -6.68 5.80 11.35
N ILE A 185 -7.14 4.56 11.11
CA ILE A 185 -6.31 3.60 10.39
C ILE A 185 -6.29 3.99 8.94
N THR A 186 -5.08 4.08 8.41
CA THR A 186 -4.84 4.33 7.00
C THR A 186 -3.92 3.27 6.45
N THR A 187 -3.87 3.17 5.13
CA THR A 187 -2.86 2.36 4.46
C THR A 187 -1.99 3.18 3.53
N SER A 188 -0.75 2.74 3.35
CA SER A 188 0.14 3.29 2.34
C SER A 188 0.86 2.19 1.56
N ASN A 189 1.42 2.54 0.40
CA ASN A 189 2.38 1.65 -0.26
C ASN A 189 3.67 1.49 0.57
N THR A 190 4.34 0.36 0.37
CA THR A 190 5.70 0.05 0.81
C THR A 190 6.57 -0.12 -0.43
N TYR A 191 7.68 0.62 -0.52
CA TYR A 191 8.58 0.57 -1.68
C TYR A 191 8.93 -0.86 -2.09
N HIS A 192 8.85 -1.11 -3.40
CA HIS A 192 9.15 -2.36 -4.08
C HIS A 192 8.22 -3.54 -3.79
N VAL A 193 7.48 -3.53 -2.69
CA VAL A 193 6.65 -4.67 -2.26
C VAL A 193 5.20 -4.53 -2.74
N THR A 194 4.63 -3.34 -2.55
CA THR A 194 3.21 -3.10 -2.82
C THR A 194 2.91 -3.26 -4.31
N LYS A 195 1.77 -3.89 -4.59
CA LYS A 195 1.21 -4.00 -5.94
C LYS A 195 -0.16 -3.35 -5.97
N VAL A 196 -0.40 -2.56 -7.01
CA VAL A 196 -1.68 -1.88 -7.22
C VAL A 196 -2.25 -2.39 -8.53
N THR A 197 -3.46 -2.94 -8.46
CA THR A 197 -4.21 -3.43 -9.62
C THR A 197 -5.53 -2.68 -9.69
N VAL A 198 -5.89 -2.18 -10.86
CA VAL A 198 -7.10 -1.37 -11.06
C VAL A 198 -7.93 -1.97 -12.18
N ASN A 199 -9.20 -2.26 -11.89
CA ASN A 199 -10.19 -2.75 -12.86
C ASN A 199 -9.67 -3.90 -13.77
N GLU A 200 -8.93 -4.85 -13.21
CA GLU A 200 -8.43 -6.01 -13.98
C GLU A 200 -9.59 -6.95 -14.33
N GLU A 201 -9.51 -7.59 -15.50
CA GLU A 201 -10.46 -8.62 -15.93
C GLU A 201 -10.17 -9.94 -15.21
N SER A 202 -10.56 -10.04 -13.94
CA SER A 202 -10.44 -11.27 -13.14
C SER A 202 -11.71 -11.58 -12.34
N GLU A 203 -11.86 -12.85 -11.95
CA GLU A 203 -13.01 -13.31 -11.15
C GLU A 203 -13.15 -12.52 -9.85
N VAL A 204 -12.02 -12.13 -9.23
CA VAL A 204 -12.01 -11.34 -7.99
C VAL A 204 -12.66 -9.96 -8.18
N PHE A 205 -12.37 -9.28 -9.29
CA PHE A 205 -12.99 -7.98 -9.60
C PHE A 205 -14.47 -8.13 -9.95
N LEU A 206 -14.83 -9.18 -10.69
CA LEU A 206 -16.21 -9.47 -11.05
C LEU A 206 -17.06 -9.78 -9.81
N ASP A 207 -16.56 -10.63 -8.91
CA ASP A 207 -17.23 -10.97 -7.66
C ASP A 207 -17.42 -9.75 -6.78
N PHE A 208 -16.39 -8.91 -6.65
CA PHE A 208 -16.48 -7.65 -5.92
C PHE A 208 -17.56 -6.71 -6.52
N MET A 209 -17.56 -6.55 -7.84
CA MET A 209 -18.55 -5.71 -8.53
C MET A 209 -19.98 -6.24 -8.37
N ASN A 210 -20.17 -7.57 -8.42
CA ASN A 210 -21.46 -8.21 -8.18
C ASN A 210 -21.95 -7.95 -6.75
N ARG A 211 -21.08 -8.07 -5.74
CA ARG A 211 -21.42 -7.73 -4.34
C ARG A 211 -21.80 -6.27 -4.18
N LEU A 212 -21.06 -5.35 -4.80
CA LEU A 212 -21.38 -3.91 -4.75
C LEU A 212 -22.76 -3.61 -5.35
N SER A 213 -23.05 -4.15 -6.53
CA SER A 213 -24.34 -3.90 -7.21
C SER A 213 -25.53 -4.49 -6.47
N ALA A 214 -25.36 -5.60 -5.74
CA ALA A 214 -26.41 -6.18 -4.91
C ALA A 214 -26.73 -5.31 -3.67
N ASN A 215 -25.74 -4.60 -3.14
CA ASN A 215 -25.86 -3.80 -1.92
C ASN A 215 -26.29 -2.34 -2.19
N GLU A 216 -26.10 -1.82 -3.40
CA GLU A 216 -26.44 -0.44 -3.76
C GLU A 216 -27.65 -0.40 -4.70
N SER A 217 -28.81 0.01 -4.19
CA SER A 217 -30.06 0.13 -4.97
C SER A 217 -30.16 1.39 -5.86
N GLY A 218 -29.03 1.97 -6.27
CA GLY A 218 -28.99 3.22 -7.06
C GLY A 218 -27.67 3.42 -7.80
N ASP A 219 -27.67 4.39 -8.74
CA ASP A 219 -26.49 4.73 -9.54
C ASP A 219 -25.26 4.97 -8.67
N PHE A 220 -24.12 4.40 -9.08
CA PHE A 220 -22.85 4.62 -8.42
C PHE A 220 -22.55 6.13 -8.31
N LYS A 221 -22.34 6.63 -7.09
CA LYS A 221 -21.92 8.03 -6.90
C LYS A 221 -20.62 8.28 -7.67
N MET A 222 -20.60 9.35 -8.45
CA MET A 222 -19.41 9.76 -9.20
C MET A 222 -18.21 9.98 -8.27
N LEU A 223 -17.02 9.66 -8.77
CA LEU A 223 -15.75 9.97 -8.11
C LEU A 223 -15.66 11.47 -7.85
N THR A 224 -15.57 11.86 -6.58
CA THR A 224 -15.38 13.25 -6.20
C THR A 224 -13.92 13.54 -5.91
N ASN A 225 -13.35 14.52 -6.61
CA ASN A 225 -12.15 15.19 -6.13
C ASN A 225 -12.56 16.09 -4.96
N SER A 226 -12.18 15.73 -3.75
CA SER A 226 -12.39 16.58 -2.58
C SER A 226 -11.19 17.50 -2.44
N ASP A 227 -11.40 18.81 -2.45
CA ASP A 227 -10.36 19.74 -2.00
C ASP A 227 -10.02 19.43 -0.54
N TYR A 228 -8.74 19.59 -0.17
CA TYR A 228 -8.30 19.39 1.21
C TYR A 228 -8.96 20.44 2.12
N ASP A 229 -9.88 20.01 2.98
CA ASP A 229 -10.57 20.88 3.93
C ASP A 229 -9.94 20.80 5.32
N ILE A 230 -9.10 21.78 5.64
CA ILE A 230 -8.48 21.90 6.97
C ILE A 230 -9.51 22.07 8.10
N TYR A 231 -10.73 22.54 7.80
CA TYR A 231 -11.79 22.67 8.80
C TYR A 231 -12.33 21.31 9.26
N GLU A 232 -12.32 20.28 8.42
CA GLU A 232 -12.63 18.91 8.87
C GLU A 232 -11.60 18.41 9.89
N ASP A 233 -10.32 18.73 9.70
CA ASP A 233 -9.28 18.33 10.63
C ASP A 233 -9.38 19.04 11.98
N PHE A 234 -9.76 20.32 11.98
CA PHE A 234 -10.07 21.03 13.21
C PHE A 234 -11.28 20.41 13.92
N ALA A 235 -12.34 20.07 13.17
CA ALA A 235 -13.54 19.44 13.72
C ALA A 235 -13.26 18.05 14.32
N LYS A 236 -12.36 17.27 13.69
CA LYS A 236 -11.94 15.95 14.18
C LYS A 236 -10.87 16.01 15.28
N GLY A 237 -10.37 17.20 15.64
CA GLY A 237 -9.29 17.37 16.62
C GLY A 237 -7.91 16.91 16.12
N ASN A 238 -7.79 16.69 14.81
CA ASN A 238 -6.59 16.22 14.12
C ASN A 238 -5.60 17.33 13.78
N ALA A 239 -6.09 18.57 13.80
CA ALA A 239 -5.31 19.78 13.68
C ALA A 239 -5.58 20.66 14.91
N MET A 240 -4.54 21.28 15.43
CA MET A 240 -4.64 22.22 16.54
C MET A 240 -4.33 23.62 16.04
N PHE A 241 -5.35 24.46 16.05
CA PHE A 241 -5.19 25.88 15.81
C PHE A 241 -4.44 26.51 16.99
N ARG A 242 -3.36 27.23 16.71
CA ARG A 242 -2.57 27.96 17.72
C ARG A 242 -2.27 29.37 17.25
N THR A 243 -2.14 30.27 18.22
CA THR A 243 -1.71 31.63 17.97
C THR A 243 -0.19 31.68 17.87
N LEU A 244 0.35 32.71 17.21
CA LEU A 244 1.80 32.99 17.22
C LEU A 244 2.35 33.12 18.65
N GLN A 245 1.56 33.68 19.57
CA GLN A 245 1.94 33.79 20.99
C GLN A 245 2.12 32.42 21.63
N TYR A 246 1.23 31.45 21.35
CA TYR A 246 1.34 30.11 21.92
C TYR A 246 2.64 29.41 21.52
N LEU A 247 3.11 29.60 20.28
CA LEU A 247 4.35 29.01 19.79
C LEU A 247 5.59 29.59 20.47
N ASN A 248 5.57 30.89 20.75
CA ASN A 248 6.64 31.53 21.52
C ASN A 248 6.72 30.98 22.96
N ASP A 249 5.57 30.63 23.53
CA ASP A 249 5.46 30.16 24.92
C ASP A 249 5.69 28.64 25.06
N HIS A 250 5.55 27.86 23.97
CA HIS A 250 5.66 26.40 23.94
C HIS A 250 6.54 25.94 22.77
N PRO A 251 7.88 25.93 22.94
CA PRO A 251 8.83 25.54 21.89
C PRO A 251 8.94 24.01 21.75
N ASP A 252 7.82 23.30 21.91
CA ASP A 252 7.77 21.85 21.76
C ASP A 252 7.89 21.48 20.27
N ASP A 253 8.65 20.42 19.98
CA ASP A 253 8.75 19.86 18.62
C ASP A 253 7.42 19.18 18.24
N ALA A 254 6.48 19.98 17.73
CA ALA A 254 5.17 19.54 17.27
C ALA A 254 4.70 20.34 16.04
N TYR A 255 3.73 19.79 15.31
CA TYR A 255 3.11 20.43 14.15
C TYR A 255 1.87 21.22 14.58
N TYR A 256 1.83 22.50 14.20
CA TYR A 256 0.74 23.43 14.55
C TYR A 256 0.17 24.10 13.29
N TRP A 257 -1.11 24.45 13.35
CA TRP A 257 -1.76 25.27 12.31
C TRP A 257 -1.98 26.68 12.85
N ILE A 258 -1.67 27.68 12.04
CA ILE A 258 -1.73 29.11 12.40
C ILE A 258 -2.49 29.84 11.30
N ASP A 259 -3.49 30.62 11.67
CA ASP A 259 -3.97 31.70 10.79
C ASP A 259 -3.05 32.90 10.97
N ALA A 260 -2.33 33.25 9.91
CA ALA A 260 -1.41 34.37 9.92
C ALA A 260 -1.48 35.09 8.57
N THR A 261 -1.42 36.41 8.62
CA THR A 261 -1.24 37.24 7.43
C THR A 261 0.24 37.25 7.09
N VAL A 262 0.58 36.90 5.85
CA VAL A 262 1.95 37.08 5.33
C VAL A 262 2.24 38.57 5.25
N VAL A 263 3.21 39.05 6.03
CA VAL A 263 3.57 40.48 6.12
C VAL A 263 4.71 40.86 5.18
N ASP A 264 5.65 39.93 4.93
CA ASP A 264 6.81 40.16 4.08
C ASP A 264 7.33 38.83 3.51
N ILE A 265 7.94 38.86 2.32
CA ILE A 265 8.59 37.71 1.67
C ILE A 265 10.00 38.13 1.25
N HIS A 266 11.00 37.65 1.97
CA HIS A 266 12.40 37.89 1.63
C HIS A 266 12.86 36.96 0.50
N VAL A 267 13.01 37.51 -0.70
CA VAL A 267 13.57 36.80 -1.85
C VAL A 267 15.09 36.95 -1.83
N ASN A 268 15.81 35.92 -1.39
CA ASN A 268 17.26 35.86 -1.52
C ASN A 268 17.63 35.68 -2.99
N SER A 269 18.11 36.74 -3.63
CA SER A 269 18.68 36.71 -4.98
C SER A 269 20.06 36.03 -4.96
N LEU A 270 20.09 34.70 -4.88
CA LEU A 270 21.33 33.90 -5.03
C LEU A 270 21.50 33.27 -6.42
N PHE A 271 20.70 33.70 -7.41
CA PHE A 271 20.95 33.38 -8.82
C PHE A 271 20.85 34.64 -9.68
N ARG A 272 21.92 35.43 -9.69
CA ARG A 272 22.27 36.33 -10.79
C ARG A 272 23.74 36.14 -11.14
N SER A 273 23.99 35.19 -12.04
CA SER A 273 24.92 35.29 -13.17
C SER A 273 24.82 34.02 -14.01
#